data_AF-A0A2P2J8I8-F1
#
_entry.id   AF-A0A2P2J8I8-F1
#
_cell.length_a   1.000
_cell.length_b   1.000
_cell.length_c   1.000
_cell.angle_alpha   90.00
_cell.angle_beta   90.00
_cell.angle_gamma   90.00
#
_symmetry.space_group_name_H-M   'P 1'
#
loop_
_entity.id
_entity.type
_entity.pdbx_description
1 polymer ?
#
loop_
_entity_poly.entity_id
_entity_poly.type
_entity_poly.pdbx_seq_one_letter_code
_entity_poly.pdbx_strand_id
1 'polypeptide(L)'
;MNYPSKNIFPLVTTIFWSKMKKTSFQETATFPGKPPQFAADCWFNDDACILDMDYFVKTITGIKAKGVRPDLIGSIIAHYASKWLPDLSGDAAVDKGITNFEESPESVTASWMKKRFFVETLVGILPPEKDSIPCNFLLRLLRTANMVAVEPTYRAELERRISWQLDQASLKELMIPSFSHTCGTLLDVELVTRLVKRFVELEDITKSGAALIKVSKLVDCYLAETAVDSNLSLSEFVSLAAALPSHARAIDDGLYRAIDTFLKVSLICIA
;
A
#
# COMPACT_ATOMS: atom_id res chain seq x y z
N MET A 1 -12.78 36.99 -0.53
CA MET A 1 -13.54 36.32 0.55
C MET A 1 -12.76 35.07 0.94
N ASN A 2 -12.03 35.12 2.06
CA ASN A 2 -11.19 34.03 2.56
C ASN A 2 -11.95 33.28 3.67
N TYR A 3 -12.09 31.96 3.52
CA TYR A 3 -12.44 31.05 4.61
C TYR A 3 -11.21 30.22 4.98
N PRO A 4 -10.82 30.11 6.27
CA PRO A 4 -9.73 29.24 6.67
C PRO A 4 -10.25 27.82 6.92
N SER A 5 -9.64 26.83 6.26
CA SER A 5 -9.79 25.41 6.57
C SER A 5 -9.26 25.13 7.98
N LYS A 6 -10.16 24.82 8.92
CA LYS A 6 -9.80 24.38 10.26
C LYS A 6 -9.42 22.89 10.23
N ASN A 7 -8.17 22.59 10.59
CA ASN A 7 -7.67 21.25 10.82
C ASN A 7 -8.47 20.55 11.96
N ILE A 8 -9.36 19.62 11.59
CA ILE A 8 -10.19 18.82 12.51
C ILE A 8 -9.47 17.54 13.01
N PHE A 9 -8.30 17.22 12.45
CA PHE A 9 -7.52 16.01 12.78
C PHE A 9 -7.11 15.84 14.26
N PRO A 10 -6.79 16.89 15.06
CA PRO A 10 -6.39 16.69 16.47
C PRO A 10 -7.57 16.46 17.42
N LEU A 11 -8.79 16.85 17.03
CA LEU A 11 -9.94 16.87 17.95
C LEU A 11 -10.70 15.54 17.97
N VAL A 12 -10.80 14.85 16.82
CA VAL A 12 -11.49 13.56 16.72
C VAL A 12 -10.68 12.46 17.42
N THR A 13 -9.36 12.48 17.30
CA THR A 13 -8.45 11.54 18.00
C THR A 13 -8.48 11.73 19.51
N THR A 14 -8.48 12.97 20.00
CA THR A 14 -8.51 13.27 21.44
C THR A 14 -9.86 12.91 22.09
N ILE A 15 -10.98 13.20 21.42
CA ILE A 15 -12.32 12.90 21.94
C ILE A 15 -12.59 11.40 21.97
N PHE A 16 -12.17 10.67 20.92
CA PHE A 16 -12.35 9.22 20.84
C PHE A 16 -11.47 8.49 21.88
N TRP A 17 -10.23 8.94 22.08
CA TRP A 17 -9.32 8.40 23.11
C TRP A 17 -9.80 8.68 24.54
N SER A 18 -10.32 9.88 24.79
CA SER A 18 -10.86 10.26 26.11
C SER A 18 -12.12 9.47 26.46
N LYS A 19 -12.92 9.07 25.46
CA LYS A 19 -14.13 8.26 25.67
C LYS A 19 -13.81 6.78 25.93
N MET A 20 -12.73 6.23 25.35
CA MET A 20 -12.29 4.85 25.64
C MET A 20 -11.66 4.68 27.03
N LYS A 21 -10.96 5.70 27.56
CA LYS A 21 -10.44 5.65 28.94
C LYS A 21 -11.53 5.66 30.02
N LYS A 22 -12.76 6.05 29.69
CA LYS A 22 -13.84 6.21 30.67
C LYS A 22 -14.66 4.94 30.93
N THR A 23 -14.42 3.86 30.17
CA THR A 23 -15.18 2.61 30.22
C THR A 23 -14.41 1.41 30.78
N SER A 24 -13.27 1.62 31.45
CA SER A 24 -12.55 0.58 32.19
C SER A 24 -12.37 0.99 33.66
N PHE A 25 -13.07 0.26 34.53
CA PHE A 25 -12.91 -0.01 35.95
C PHE A 25 -12.17 1.00 36.87
N GLN A 26 -12.90 1.43 37.91
CA GLN A 26 -12.36 1.93 39.17
C GLN A 26 -11.60 0.80 39.89
N GLU A 27 -10.34 1.02 40.23
CA GLU A 27 -9.81 0.65 41.55
C GLU A 27 -8.54 1.49 41.88
N THR A 28 -8.45 1.90 43.13
CA THR A 28 -7.44 2.79 43.70
C THR A 28 -6.17 2.04 44.11
N ALA A 29 -4.99 2.51 43.65
CA ALA A 29 -3.75 2.46 44.43
C ALA A 29 -2.69 3.39 43.80
N THR A 30 -2.11 4.25 44.64
CA THR A 30 -1.09 5.26 44.33
C THR A 30 0.29 4.63 44.17
N PHE A 31 1.01 4.84 43.06
CA PHE A 31 2.49 4.96 43.00
C PHE A 31 2.95 5.75 41.77
N PRO A 32 4.11 6.47 41.82
CA PRO A 32 4.53 7.41 40.79
C PRO A 32 5.52 6.76 39.79
N GLY A 33 5.38 7.06 38.50
CA GLY A 33 6.39 6.69 37.51
C GLY A 33 5.92 6.82 36.07
N LYS A 34 6.62 7.68 35.31
CA LYS A 34 6.78 7.83 33.85
C LYS A 34 5.86 6.99 32.92
N PRO A 35 5.26 7.59 31.85
CA PRO A 35 4.42 6.84 30.92
C PRO A 35 5.22 5.71 30.26
N PRO A 36 4.65 4.50 30.10
CA PRO A 36 5.34 3.43 29.41
C PRO A 36 5.47 3.78 27.93
N GLN A 37 6.70 3.98 27.49
CA GLN A 37 7.09 3.72 26.11
C GLN A 37 6.81 2.25 25.86
N PHE A 38 5.66 1.93 25.28
CA PHE A 38 5.43 0.59 24.73
C PHE A 38 6.40 0.44 23.57
N ALA A 39 7.50 -0.24 23.87
CA ALA A 39 8.55 -0.61 22.93
C ALA A 39 7.94 -1.37 21.76
N ALA A 40 8.50 -1.15 20.59
CA ALA A 40 8.14 -1.77 19.32
C ALA A 40 8.51 -3.27 19.25
N ASP A 41 8.74 -3.93 20.39
CA ASP A 41 9.52 -5.17 20.48
C ASP A 41 8.71 -6.39 20.95
N CYS A 42 7.38 -6.34 20.89
CA CYS A 42 6.52 -7.48 21.30
C CYS A 42 5.66 -7.96 20.13
N TRP A 43 6.26 -8.28 18.98
CA TRP A 43 5.45 -8.44 17.78
C TRP A 43 4.90 -9.85 17.50
N PHE A 44 5.36 -10.97 18.08
CA PHE A 44 4.66 -12.25 17.78
C PHE A 44 4.56 -13.28 18.89
N ASN A 45 5.04 -12.98 20.09
CA ASN A 45 5.15 -13.97 21.17
C ASN A 45 3.85 -14.28 21.92
N ASP A 46 2.70 -13.70 21.55
CA ASP A 46 1.45 -13.86 22.32
C ASP A 46 0.22 -14.08 21.44
N ASP A 47 -0.60 -15.06 21.83
CA ASP A 47 -1.99 -15.26 21.37
C ASP A 47 -2.86 -14.00 21.54
N ALA A 48 -2.43 -13.08 22.41
CA ALA A 48 -3.03 -11.76 22.61
C ALA A 48 -3.05 -10.91 21.33
N CYS A 49 -2.09 -11.09 20.40
CA CYS A 49 -2.08 -10.35 19.13
C CYS A 49 -3.20 -10.80 18.18
N ILE A 50 -3.52 -12.10 18.16
CA ILE A 50 -4.62 -12.65 17.36
C ILE A 50 -5.95 -12.21 17.99
N LEU A 51 -6.06 -12.25 19.31
CA LEU A 51 -7.24 -11.78 20.04
C LEU A 51 -7.49 -10.27 19.82
N ASP A 52 -6.43 -9.46 19.74
CA ASP A 52 -6.54 -8.03 19.40
C ASP A 52 -7.08 -7.82 17.99
N MET A 53 -6.66 -8.66 17.03
CA MET A 53 -7.16 -8.60 15.66
C MET A 53 -8.65 -8.95 15.57
N ASP A 54 -9.10 -10.02 16.21
CA ASP A 54 -10.52 -10.39 16.22
C ASP A 54 -11.40 -9.32 16.85
N TYR A 55 -10.92 -8.72 17.94
CA TYR A 55 -11.59 -7.59 18.58
C TYR A 55 -11.65 -6.37 17.65
N PHE A 56 -10.56 -6.09 16.94
CA PHE A 56 -10.50 -5.02 15.95
C PHE A 56 -11.50 -5.24 14.82
N VAL A 57 -11.56 -6.45 14.24
CA VAL A 57 -12.52 -6.81 13.18
C VAL A 57 -13.97 -6.63 13.65
N LYS A 58 -14.30 -7.09 14.86
CA LYS A 58 -15.63 -6.90 15.47
C LYS A 58 -15.93 -5.42 15.69
N THR A 59 -14.95 -4.64 16.12
CA THR A 59 -15.08 -3.19 16.32
C THR A 59 -15.35 -2.48 15.00
N ILE A 60 -14.58 -2.77 13.94
CA ILE A 60 -14.80 -2.22 12.60
C ILE A 60 -16.18 -2.60 12.06
N THR A 61 -16.61 -3.84 12.27
CA THR A 61 -17.96 -4.31 11.88
C THR A 61 -19.06 -3.52 12.60
N GLY A 62 -18.91 -3.30 13.92
CA GLY A 62 -19.83 -2.48 14.70
C GLY A 62 -19.82 -0.99 14.29
N ILE A 63 -18.67 -0.46 13.89
CA ILE A 63 -18.53 0.90 13.36
C ILE A 63 -19.24 1.03 11.99
N LYS A 64 -19.08 0.05 11.11
CA LYS A 64 -19.79 -0.03 9.81
C LYS A 64 -21.31 -0.06 10.02
N ALA A 65 -21.80 -0.88 10.94
CA ALA A 65 -23.22 -0.99 11.26
C ALA A 65 -23.85 0.33 11.77
N LYS A 66 -23.03 1.25 12.30
CA LYS A 66 -23.47 2.58 12.74
C LYS A 66 -23.49 3.63 11.62
N GLY A 67 -23.18 3.24 10.37
CA GLY A 67 -23.18 4.16 9.23
C GLY A 67 -22.03 5.17 9.23
N VAL A 68 -20.91 4.85 9.90
CA VAL A 68 -19.72 5.71 9.86
C VAL A 68 -19.17 5.76 8.44
N ARG A 69 -18.72 6.94 8.01
CA ARG A 69 -18.25 7.15 6.64
C ARG A 69 -17.07 6.20 6.30
N PRO A 70 -17.04 5.62 5.09
CA PRO A 70 -15.99 4.69 4.65
C PRO A 70 -14.56 5.23 4.75
N ASP A 71 -14.36 6.51 4.45
CA ASP A 71 -13.03 7.17 4.52
C ASP A 71 -12.48 7.22 5.95
N LEU A 72 -13.35 7.45 6.94
CA LEU A 72 -12.94 7.42 8.35
C LEU A 72 -12.63 5.99 8.81
N ILE A 73 -13.45 5.01 8.41
CA ILE A 73 -13.18 3.60 8.67
C ILE A 73 -11.84 3.20 8.06
N GLY A 74 -11.61 3.61 6.82
CA GLY A 74 -10.37 3.34 6.12
C GLY A 74 -9.15 3.97 6.78
N SER A 75 -9.29 5.19 7.29
CA SER A 75 -8.23 5.85 8.09
C SER A 75 -7.93 5.11 9.39
N ILE A 76 -8.96 4.60 10.08
CA ILE A 76 -8.79 3.79 11.30
C ILE A 76 -8.04 2.49 10.98
N ILE A 77 -8.43 1.80 9.90
CA ILE A 77 -7.77 0.56 9.46
C ILE A 77 -6.33 0.85 9.06
N ALA A 78 -6.08 1.89 8.26
CA ALA A 78 -4.74 2.25 7.85
C ALA A 78 -3.84 2.57 9.06
N HIS A 79 -4.35 3.33 10.02
CA HIS A 79 -3.61 3.65 11.25
C HIS A 79 -3.32 2.41 12.09
N TYR A 80 -4.31 1.53 12.28
CA TYR A 80 -4.12 0.25 12.96
C TYR A 80 -3.06 -0.59 12.23
N ALA A 81 -3.18 -0.70 10.91
CA ALA A 81 -2.25 -1.45 10.07
C ALA A 81 -0.82 -0.89 10.15
N SER A 82 -0.61 0.43 10.22
CA SER A 82 0.73 1.03 10.36
C SER A 82 1.36 0.81 11.73
N LYS A 83 0.56 0.62 12.79
CA LYS A 83 1.07 0.25 14.12
C LYS A 83 1.69 -1.14 14.09
N TRP A 84 1.04 -2.03 13.34
CA TRP A 84 1.49 -3.40 13.21
C TRP A 84 2.55 -3.50 12.14
N LEU A 85 2.32 -3.08 10.90
CA LEU A 85 3.27 -3.10 9.78
C LEU A 85 3.85 -1.69 9.54
N PRO A 86 5.07 -1.36 10.04
CA PRO A 86 5.62 -0.01 9.93
C PRO A 86 5.86 0.42 8.48
N ASP A 87 6.10 -0.53 7.57
CA ASP A 87 6.22 -0.29 6.13
C ASP A 87 4.97 0.40 5.54
N LEU A 88 3.83 0.30 6.22
CA LEU A 88 2.57 0.96 5.86
C LEU A 88 2.43 2.37 6.43
N SER A 89 3.42 2.94 7.12
CA SER A 89 3.35 4.31 7.69
C SER A 89 3.72 5.42 6.70
N GLY A 90 4.56 5.16 5.70
CA GLY A 90 4.72 6.02 4.52
C GLY A 90 5.78 7.10 4.68
N ASP A 91 6.23 7.30 5.92
CA ASP A 91 7.50 7.93 6.18
C ASP A 91 8.61 7.09 5.55
N ALA A 92 9.58 7.80 4.96
CA ALA A 92 10.84 7.20 4.60
C ALA A 92 11.49 6.72 5.90
N ALA A 93 11.25 5.45 6.24
CA ALA A 93 12.24 4.67 6.94
C ALA A 93 13.48 4.70 6.04
N VAL A 94 14.32 5.71 6.27
CA VAL A 94 15.73 5.71 5.93
C VAL A 94 16.22 4.34 6.35
N ASP A 95 16.57 3.53 5.34
CA ASP A 95 17.49 2.41 5.42
C ASP A 95 17.65 1.83 6.83
N LYS A 96 16.56 1.25 7.37
CA LYS A 96 16.72 0.17 8.31
C LYS A 96 16.77 -1.07 7.45
N GLY A 97 17.91 -1.26 6.79
CA GLY A 97 18.27 -2.52 6.18
C GLY A 97 17.89 -3.64 7.13
N ILE A 98 17.23 -4.67 6.59
CA ILE A 98 16.87 -5.95 7.20
C ILE A 98 17.15 -5.92 8.71
N THR A 99 16.24 -5.36 9.50
CA THR A 99 16.43 -5.35 10.96
C THR A 99 16.55 -6.79 11.38
N ASN A 100 17.75 -7.16 11.83
CA ASN A 100 18.04 -8.46 12.43
C ASN A 100 16.90 -8.77 13.39
N PHE A 101 16.09 -9.78 13.04
CA PHE A 101 15.12 -10.34 13.93
C PHE A 101 15.92 -10.89 15.11
N GLU A 102 15.79 -10.30 16.29
CA GLU A 102 16.15 -11.01 17.52
C GLU A 102 15.21 -12.23 17.58
N GLU A 103 15.80 -13.39 17.28
CA GLU A 103 15.16 -14.70 17.22
C GLU A 103 14.59 -15.05 18.60
N SER A 104 13.31 -14.75 18.77
CA SER A 104 12.42 -15.53 19.64
C SER A 104 12.31 -16.96 19.10
N PRO A 105 12.06 -18.00 19.91
CA PRO A 105 12.06 -19.41 19.48
C PRO A 105 10.92 -19.79 18.52
N GLU A 106 10.09 -18.84 18.07
CA GLU A 106 9.06 -19.12 17.07
C GLU A 106 9.70 -19.38 15.70
N SER A 107 9.30 -20.49 15.08
CA SER A 107 9.72 -20.82 13.71
C SER A 107 9.44 -19.65 12.76
N VAL A 108 10.42 -19.31 11.90
CA VAL A 108 10.31 -18.31 10.83
C VAL A 108 9.01 -18.49 10.01
N THR A 109 8.62 -19.74 9.77
CA THR A 109 7.38 -20.11 9.08
C THR A 109 6.13 -19.67 9.83
N ALA A 110 6.09 -19.79 11.16
CA ALA A 110 4.95 -19.35 11.96
C ALA A 110 4.80 -17.82 11.93
N SER A 111 5.90 -17.08 12.09
CA SER A 111 5.89 -15.60 11.97
C SER A 111 5.40 -15.15 10.59
N TRP A 112 5.89 -15.81 9.53
CA TRP A 112 5.43 -15.57 8.16
C TRP A 112 3.93 -15.80 7.97
N MET A 113 3.42 -16.94 8.45
CA MET A 113 2.00 -17.29 8.37
C MET A 113 1.12 -16.30 9.14
N LYS A 114 1.55 -15.85 10.33
CA LYS A 114 0.85 -14.81 11.10
C LYS A 114 0.79 -13.49 10.33
N LYS A 115 1.91 -13.07 9.72
CA LYS A 115 1.96 -11.86 8.90
C LYS A 115 1.04 -11.96 7.67
N ARG A 116 1.02 -13.12 7.02
CA ARG A 116 0.11 -13.40 5.90
C ARG A 116 -1.35 -13.28 6.33
N PHE A 117 -1.75 -13.99 7.39
CA PHE A 117 -3.11 -13.95 7.93
C PHE A 117 -3.54 -12.53 8.29
N PHE A 118 -2.63 -11.74 8.88
CA PHE A 118 -2.87 -10.35 9.20
C PHE A 118 -3.16 -9.50 7.95
N VAL A 119 -2.36 -9.65 6.90
CA VAL A 119 -2.57 -8.93 5.63
C VAL A 119 -3.89 -9.33 4.97
N GLU A 120 -4.19 -10.63 4.91
CA GLU A 120 -5.45 -11.14 4.33
C GLU A 120 -6.67 -10.60 5.09
N THR A 121 -6.63 -10.61 6.42
CA THR A 121 -7.69 -10.07 7.26
C THR A 121 -7.84 -8.55 7.09
N LEU A 122 -6.73 -7.80 7.00
CA LEU A 122 -6.78 -6.37 6.70
C LEU A 122 -7.49 -6.10 5.39
N VAL A 123 -7.14 -6.82 4.32
CA VAL A 123 -7.80 -6.68 3.01
C VAL A 123 -9.29 -7.00 3.12
N GLY A 124 -9.66 -8.05 3.86
CA GLY A 124 -11.05 -8.46 4.08
C GLY A 124 -11.92 -7.43 4.79
N ILE A 125 -11.34 -6.54 5.61
CA ILE A 125 -12.09 -5.50 6.32
C ILE A 125 -12.08 -4.13 5.65
N LEU A 126 -11.32 -3.92 4.56
CA LEU A 126 -11.27 -2.63 3.85
C LEU A 126 -12.65 -2.22 3.33
N PRO A 127 -13.08 -0.94 3.52
CA PRO A 127 -14.34 -0.44 2.97
C PRO A 127 -14.34 -0.53 1.44
N PRO A 128 -15.37 -1.09 0.77
CA PRO A 128 -15.36 -1.35 -0.67
C PRO A 128 -15.38 -0.09 -1.55
N GLU A 129 -15.76 1.05 -0.98
CA GLU A 129 -15.96 2.31 -1.69
C GLU A 129 -14.64 2.88 -2.24
N LYS A 130 -14.71 3.49 -3.43
CA LYS A 130 -13.60 4.23 -4.02
C LYS A 130 -13.16 5.37 -3.08
N ASP A 131 -11.86 5.66 -3.05
CA ASP A 131 -11.26 6.74 -2.28
C ASP A 131 -11.44 6.62 -0.75
N SER A 132 -11.96 5.49 -0.25
CA SER A 132 -12.03 5.19 1.20
C SER A 132 -10.66 4.89 1.81
N ILE A 133 -9.71 4.45 0.99
CA ILE A 133 -8.34 4.15 1.36
C ILE A 133 -7.40 4.82 0.36
N PRO A 134 -6.39 5.60 0.81
CA PRO A 134 -5.43 6.23 -0.09
C PRO A 134 -4.69 5.23 -0.99
N CYS A 135 -4.55 5.53 -2.28
CA CYS A 135 -3.89 4.65 -3.26
C CYS A 135 -2.47 4.23 -2.83
N ASN A 136 -1.67 5.17 -2.31
CA ASN A 136 -0.31 4.88 -1.83
C ASN A 136 -0.28 3.92 -0.63
N PHE A 137 -1.32 3.90 0.22
CA PHE A 137 -1.43 2.89 1.27
C PHE A 137 -1.73 1.51 0.67
N LEU A 138 -2.66 1.44 -0.29
CA LEU A 138 -2.97 0.18 -0.98
C LEU A 138 -1.76 -0.41 -1.71
N LEU A 139 -0.94 0.42 -2.35
CA LEU A 139 0.29 0.00 -3.02
C LEU A 139 1.32 -0.59 -2.02
N ARG A 140 1.48 0.04 -0.86
CA ARG A 140 2.33 -0.50 0.22
C ARG A 140 1.79 -1.80 0.77
N LEU A 141 0.47 -1.89 0.95
CA LEU A 141 -0.20 -3.12 1.37
C LEU A 141 -0.03 -4.23 0.32
N LEU A 142 -0.12 -3.91 -0.98
CA LEU A 142 0.13 -4.85 -2.08
C LEU A 142 1.58 -5.32 -2.11
N ARG A 143 2.55 -4.43 -1.88
CA ARG A 143 3.96 -4.81 -1.72
C ARG A 143 4.12 -5.84 -0.60
N THR A 144 3.56 -5.57 0.58
CA THR A 144 3.60 -6.52 1.70
C THR A 144 2.85 -7.82 1.38
N ALA A 145 1.72 -7.74 0.68
CA ALA A 145 0.91 -8.89 0.29
C ALA A 145 1.64 -9.82 -0.69
N ASN A 146 2.34 -9.25 -1.67
CA ASN A 146 3.18 -10.01 -2.59
C ASN A 146 4.38 -10.62 -1.87
N MET A 147 5.02 -9.87 -0.97
CA MET A 147 6.10 -10.39 -0.15
C MET A 147 5.65 -11.63 0.62
N VAL A 148 4.52 -11.58 1.35
CA VAL A 148 4.00 -12.73 2.12
C VAL A 148 3.19 -13.75 1.31
N ALA A 149 3.16 -13.58 -0.02
CA ALA A 149 2.51 -14.44 -0.99
C ALA A 149 1.02 -14.72 -0.74
N VAL A 150 0.22 -13.74 -0.32
CA VAL A 150 -1.21 -13.88 0.02
C VAL A 150 -2.03 -14.61 -1.06
N GLU A 151 -3.21 -15.12 -0.70
CA GLU A 151 -4.08 -15.81 -1.66
C GLU A 151 -4.42 -14.90 -2.86
N PRO A 152 -4.49 -15.44 -4.09
CA PRO A 152 -4.78 -14.65 -5.30
C PRO A 152 -6.05 -13.79 -5.22
N THR A 153 -7.05 -14.19 -4.43
CA THR A 153 -8.29 -13.44 -4.19
C THR A 153 -8.03 -12.08 -3.52
N TYR A 154 -7.24 -12.05 -2.44
CA TYR A 154 -6.86 -10.81 -1.76
C TYR A 154 -5.97 -9.92 -2.63
N ARG A 155 -5.05 -10.53 -3.39
CA ARG A 155 -4.21 -9.81 -4.35
C ARG A 155 -5.05 -9.15 -5.44
N ALA A 156 -5.99 -9.89 -6.03
CA ALA A 156 -6.88 -9.38 -7.07
C ALA A 156 -7.76 -8.21 -6.55
N GLU A 157 -8.23 -8.30 -5.31
CA GLU A 157 -9.02 -7.23 -4.69
C GLU A 157 -8.19 -5.95 -4.48
N LEU A 158 -6.92 -6.07 -4.06
CA LEU A 158 -6.00 -4.94 -3.98
C LEU A 158 -5.72 -4.34 -5.36
N GLU A 159 -5.37 -5.17 -6.36
CA GLU A 159 -5.14 -4.71 -7.73
C GLU A 159 -6.35 -3.95 -8.28
N ARG A 160 -7.56 -4.48 -8.07
CA ARG A 160 -8.83 -3.87 -8.49
C ARG A 160 -9.01 -2.47 -7.89
N ARG A 161 -8.78 -2.33 -6.57
CA ARG A 161 -8.91 -1.05 -5.86
C ARG A 161 -7.87 -0.03 -6.28
N ILE A 162 -6.62 -0.46 -6.47
CA ILE A 162 -5.52 0.40 -6.95
C ILE A 162 -5.82 0.90 -8.36
N SER A 163 -6.25 0.01 -9.26
CA SER A 163 -6.59 0.34 -10.65
C SER A 163 -7.71 1.37 -10.79
N TRP A 164 -8.53 1.56 -9.75
CA TRP A 164 -9.61 2.55 -9.77
C TRP A 164 -9.16 4.00 -9.51
N GLN A 165 -8.00 4.15 -8.87
CA GLN A 165 -7.45 5.41 -8.39
C GLN A 165 -5.94 5.52 -8.68
N LEU A 166 -5.47 4.86 -9.73
CA LEU A 166 -4.06 4.83 -10.12
C LEU A 166 -3.51 6.23 -10.42
N ASP A 167 -4.38 7.18 -10.79
CA ASP A 167 -4.04 8.60 -10.98
C ASP A 167 -3.63 9.33 -9.69
N GLN A 168 -3.81 8.69 -8.53
CA GLN A 168 -3.38 9.17 -7.21
C GLN A 168 -2.11 8.48 -6.70
N ALA A 169 -1.56 7.52 -7.47
CA ALA A 169 -0.35 6.81 -7.09
C ALA A 169 0.90 7.68 -7.26
N SER A 170 1.87 7.47 -6.37
CA SER A 170 3.23 7.98 -6.54
C SER A 170 4.13 6.92 -7.17
N LEU A 171 5.15 7.37 -7.92
CA LEU A 171 6.15 6.48 -8.50
C LEU A 171 6.83 5.60 -7.44
N LYS A 172 7.23 6.19 -6.30
CA LYS A 172 7.87 5.50 -5.18
C LYS A 172 7.08 4.28 -4.69
N GLU A 173 5.77 4.42 -4.55
CA GLU A 173 4.94 3.31 -4.05
C GLU A 173 4.53 2.35 -5.18
N LEU A 174 4.54 2.78 -6.44
CA LEU A 174 4.30 1.92 -7.60
C LEU A 174 5.49 0.99 -7.91
N MET A 175 6.72 1.38 -7.53
CA MET A 175 7.93 0.55 -7.65
C MET A 175 7.88 -0.60 -6.64
N ILE A 176 7.16 -1.67 -7.00
CA ILE A 176 7.02 -2.88 -6.19
C ILE A 176 8.05 -3.91 -6.68
N PRO A 177 8.92 -4.44 -5.80
CA PRO A 177 9.88 -5.48 -6.18
C PRO A 177 9.21 -6.74 -6.71
N SER A 178 9.89 -7.43 -7.62
CA SER A 178 9.50 -8.78 -8.00
C SER A 178 9.87 -9.76 -6.89
N PHE A 179 8.88 -10.49 -6.37
CA PHE A 179 9.09 -11.55 -5.35
C PHE A 179 9.11 -12.95 -5.97
N SER A 180 9.15 -13.04 -7.30
CA SER A 180 9.22 -14.32 -8.01
C SER A 180 10.66 -14.77 -8.18
N HIS A 181 10.97 -16.01 -7.80
CA HIS A 181 12.29 -16.62 -8.00
C HIS A 181 12.65 -16.87 -9.48
N THR A 182 11.67 -16.78 -10.39
CA THR A 182 11.86 -17.01 -11.82
C THR A 182 11.95 -15.70 -12.63
N CYS A 183 11.77 -14.56 -11.98
CA CYS A 183 11.76 -13.26 -12.65
C CYS A 183 13.18 -12.64 -12.58
N GLY A 184 13.71 -12.24 -13.73
CA GLY A 184 15.01 -11.57 -13.81
C GLY A 184 14.96 -10.09 -13.43
N THR A 185 13.80 -9.44 -13.54
CA THR A 185 13.67 -7.99 -13.28
C THR A 185 13.63 -7.69 -11.79
N LEU A 186 14.17 -6.53 -11.41
CA LEU A 186 14.12 -6.05 -10.03
C LEU A 186 12.70 -5.65 -9.61
N LEU A 187 11.91 -5.16 -10.55
CA LEU A 187 10.53 -4.68 -10.34
C LEU A 187 9.51 -5.57 -11.05
N ASP A 188 8.32 -5.66 -10.48
CA ASP A 188 7.19 -6.40 -11.07
C ASP A 188 6.50 -5.55 -12.16
N VAL A 189 7.10 -5.51 -13.35
CA VAL A 189 6.59 -4.77 -14.51
C VAL A 189 5.26 -5.34 -15.00
N GLU A 190 5.06 -6.65 -14.86
CA GLU A 190 3.81 -7.30 -15.22
C GLU A 190 2.66 -6.82 -14.34
N LEU A 191 2.87 -6.68 -13.03
CA LEU A 191 1.91 -6.07 -12.11
C LEU A 191 1.50 -4.68 -12.54
N VAL A 192 2.46 -3.80 -12.81
CA VAL A 192 2.15 -2.43 -13.26
C VAL A 192 1.37 -2.45 -14.57
N THR A 193 1.73 -3.33 -15.50
CA THR A 193 1.00 -3.55 -16.75
C THR A 193 -0.46 -3.97 -16.50
N ARG A 194 -0.70 -4.91 -15.56
CA ARG A 194 -2.07 -5.33 -15.19
C ARG A 194 -2.86 -4.17 -14.56
N LEU A 195 -2.25 -3.37 -13.68
CA LEU A 195 -2.90 -2.22 -13.05
C LEU A 195 -3.30 -1.15 -14.08
N VAL A 196 -2.41 -0.86 -15.03
CA VAL A 196 -2.65 0.12 -16.10
C VAL A 196 -3.75 -0.35 -17.05
N LYS A 197 -3.71 -1.62 -17.49
CA LYS A 197 -4.76 -2.18 -18.36
C LYS A 197 -6.13 -2.13 -17.69
N ARG A 198 -6.24 -2.58 -16.44
CA ARG A 198 -7.47 -2.46 -15.66
C ARG A 198 -7.91 -1.01 -15.47
N PHE A 199 -6.95 -0.09 -15.29
CA PHE A 199 -7.26 1.33 -15.23
C PHE A 199 -7.88 1.79 -16.57
N VAL A 200 -7.32 1.46 -17.71
CA VAL A 200 -7.90 1.87 -19.01
C VAL A 200 -9.25 1.19 -19.27
N GLU A 201 -9.41 -0.10 -18.93
CA GLU A 201 -10.67 -0.84 -19.13
C GLU A 201 -11.87 -0.31 -18.32
N LEU A 202 -11.62 0.43 -17.23
CA LEU A 202 -12.67 1.06 -16.42
C LEU A 202 -13.30 2.32 -17.09
N GLU A 203 -12.98 2.59 -18.36
CA GLU A 203 -13.25 3.86 -19.07
C GLU A 203 -14.72 4.20 -19.37
N ASP A 204 -15.70 3.31 -19.19
CA ASP A 204 -17.01 3.57 -19.80
C ASP A 204 -17.81 4.76 -19.23
N ILE A 205 -17.60 5.24 -17.99
CA ILE A 205 -18.45 6.33 -17.43
C ILE A 205 -17.71 7.35 -16.50
N THR A 206 -16.51 7.08 -15.98
CA THR A 206 -16.02 7.81 -14.77
C THR A 206 -14.64 8.46 -14.82
N LYS A 207 -13.86 8.32 -15.90
CA LYS A 207 -12.47 8.82 -15.93
C LYS A 207 -12.37 10.13 -16.69
N SER A 208 -11.95 11.18 -15.98
CA SER A 208 -11.57 12.44 -16.60
C SER A 208 -10.29 12.26 -17.41
N GLY A 209 -10.17 12.91 -18.58
CA GLY A 209 -8.92 12.95 -19.33
C GLY A 209 -7.72 13.40 -18.49
N ALA A 210 -7.95 14.19 -17.42
CA ALA A 210 -6.90 14.56 -16.47
C ALA A 210 -6.32 13.36 -15.70
N ALA A 211 -7.14 12.37 -15.33
CA ALA A 211 -6.69 11.16 -14.64
C ALA A 211 -5.83 10.30 -15.58
N LEU A 212 -6.26 10.16 -16.83
CA LEU A 212 -5.52 9.43 -17.86
C LEU A 212 -4.15 10.07 -18.15
N ILE A 213 -4.07 11.40 -18.22
CA ILE A 213 -2.81 12.14 -18.37
C ILE A 213 -1.88 11.97 -17.16
N LYS A 214 -2.43 11.88 -15.94
CA LYS A 214 -1.60 11.61 -14.74
C LYS A 214 -1.02 10.19 -14.79
N VAL A 215 -1.83 9.21 -15.16
CA VAL A 215 -1.38 7.82 -15.30
C VAL A 215 -0.36 7.67 -16.43
N SER A 216 -0.52 8.36 -17.57
CA SER A 216 0.47 8.30 -18.65
C SER A 216 1.83 8.83 -18.20
N LYS A 217 1.87 9.97 -17.52
CA LYS A 217 3.11 10.51 -16.92
C LYS A 217 3.72 9.55 -15.90
N LEU A 218 2.88 8.93 -15.06
CA LEU A 218 3.34 7.95 -14.06
C LEU A 218 3.98 6.73 -14.73
N VAL A 219 3.37 6.21 -15.80
CA VAL A 219 3.88 5.07 -16.58
C VAL A 219 5.18 5.44 -17.30
N ASP A 220 5.26 6.62 -17.91
CA ASP A 220 6.48 7.07 -18.58
C ASP A 220 7.65 7.25 -17.59
N CYS A 221 7.36 7.77 -16.38
CA CYS A 221 8.33 7.81 -15.28
C CYS A 221 8.76 6.40 -14.85
N TYR A 222 7.81 5.48 -14.69
CA TYR A 222 8.10 4.09 -14.32
C TYR A 222 8.97 3.39 -15.36
N LEU A 223 8.62 3.54 -16.65
CA LEU A 223 9.39 3.00 -17.76
C LEU A 223 10.83 3.53 -17.77
N ALA A 224 11.02 4.82 -17.48
CA ALA A 224 12.36 5.40 -17.39
C ALA A 224 13.19 4.79 -16.26
N GLU A 225 12.60 4.50 -15.10
CA GLU A 225 13.28 3.82 -13.99
C GLU A 225 13.56 2.36 -14.30
N THR A 226 12.64 1.64 -14.95
CA THR A 226 12.85 0.22 -15.30
C THR A 226 13.77 0.02 -16.49
N ALA A 227 13.91 1.01 -17.37
CA ALA A 227 14.75 0.93 -18.57
C ALA A 227 16.24 0.78 -18.26
N VAL A 228 16.67 1.08 -17.01
CA VAL A 228 18.04 0.85 -16.55
C VAL A 228 18.32 -0.61 -16.17
N ASP A 229 17.27 -1.42 -16.02
CA ASP A 229 17.37 -2.84 -15.70
C ASP A 229 17.68 -3.64 -16.98
N SER A 230 18.87 -4.27 -17.03
CA SER A 230 19.30 -5.09 -18.16
C SER A 230 18.44 -6.34 -18.38
N ASN A 231 17.68 -6.75 -17.35
CA ASN A 231 16.79 -7.92 -17.45
C ASN A 231 15.40 -7.56 -17.98
N LEU A 232 15.09 -6.27 -18.18
CA LEU A 232 13.83 -5.86 -18.78
C LEU A 232 13.79 -6.26 -20.26
N SER A 233 12.82 -7.08 -20.64
CA SER A 233 12.66 -7.47 -22.04
C SER A 233 11.99 -6.38 -22.87
N LEU A 234 12.29 -6.35 -24.18
CA LEU A 234 11.61 -5.47 -25.13
C LEU A 234 10.09 -5.71 -25.14
N SER A 235 9.66 -6.96 -24.99
CA SER A 235 8.25 -7.33 -24.96
C SER A 235 7.52 -6.69 -23.77
N GLU A 236 8.11 -6.75 -22.58
CA GLU A 236 7.55 -6.13 -21.38
C GLU A 236 7.50 -4.60 -21.50
N PHE A 237 8.59 -3.99 -21.97
CA PHE A 237 8.66 -2.54 -22.19
C PHE A 237 7.54 -2.08 -23.14
N VAL A 238 7.42 -2.73 -24.31
CA VAL A 238 6.41 -2.39 -25.31
C VAL A 238 4.99 -2.65 -24.79
N SER A 239 4.78 -3.78 -24.09
CA SER A 239 3.47 -4.15 -23.52
C SER A 239 2.97 -3.09 -22.53
N LEU A 240 3.85 -2.57 -21.66
CA LEU A 240 3.49 -1.50 -20.73
C LEU A 240 3.29 -0.15 -21.44
N ALA A 241 4.20 0.21 -22.37
CA ALA A 241 4.08 1.47 -23.12
C ALA A 241 2.79 1.56 -23.95
N ALA A 242 2.35 0.41 -24.51
CA ALA A 242 1.15 0.27 -25.33
C ALA A 242 -0.13 0.00 -24.51
N ALA A 243 -0.04 -0.15 -23.17
CA ALA A 243 -1.21 -0.35 -22.32
C ALA A 243 -2.11 0.89 -22.21
N LEU A 244 -1.62 2.06 -22.63
CA LEU A 244 -2.34 3.33 -22.63
C LEU A 244 -2.85 3.68 -24.03
N PRO A 245 -4.04 4.30 -24.16
CA PRO A 245 -4.54 4.74 -25.45
C PRO A 245 -3.70 5.92 -25.99
N SER A 246 -3.69 6.08 -27.32
CA SER A 246 -2.84 7.08 -28.00
C SER A 246 -3.09 8.52 -27.55
N HIS A 247 -4.32 8.86 -27.16
CA HIS A 247 -4.69 10.20 -26.69
C HIS A 247 -4.33 10.48 -25.22
N ALA A 248 -3.82 9.47 -24.48
CA ALA A 248 -3.38 9.65 -23.09
C ALA A 248 -2.13 10.52 -22.96
N ARG A 249 -1.33 10.58 -24.03
CA ARG A 249 -0.09 11.37 -24.11
C ARG A 249 -0.35 12.60 -24.97
N ALA A 250 -0.32 13.77 -24.34
CA ALA A 250 -0.32 15.04 -25.07
C ALA A 250 1.09 15.43 -25.55
N ILE A 251 2.12 14.93 -24.87
CA ILE A 251 3.55 15.14 -25.13
C ILE A 251 4.26 13.82 -24.79
N ASP A 252 5.09 13.32 -25.70
CA ASP A 252 5.75 12.01 -25.58
C ASP A 252 7.20 12.06 -25.05
N ASP A 253 7.68 13.24 -24.61
CA ASP A 253 9.07 13.43 -24.15
C ASP A 253 9.50 12.42 -23.07
N GLY A 254 8.59 12.09 -22.14
CA GLY A 254 8.83 11.10 -21.09
C GLY A 254 9.05 9.70 -21.64
N LEU A 255 8.20 9.28 -22.58
CA LEU A 255 8.30 7.99 -23.25
C LEU A 255 9.57 7.90 -24.12
N TYR A 256 9.87 8.94 -24.89
CA TYR A 256 11.10 8.97 -25.71
C TYR A 256 12.36 8.87 -24.86
N ARG A 257 12.38 9.53 -23.70
CA ARG A 257 13.49 9.38 -22.75
C ARG A 257 13.63 7.95 -22.24
N ALA A 258 12.52 7.30 -21.90
CA ALA A 258 12.55 5.89 -21.47
C ALA A 258 13.05 4.95 -22.58
N ILE A 259 12.63 5.19 -23.83
CA ILE A 259 13.09 4.43 -25.01
C ILE A 259 14.59 4.62 -25.22
N ASP A 260 15.09 5.85 -25.18
CA ASP A 260 16.51 6.16 -25.34
C ASP A 260 17.35 5.45 -24.26
N THR A 261 16.93 5.47 -23.00
CA THR A 261 17.59 4.73 -21.92
C THR A 261 17.57 3.22 -22.17
N PHE A 262 16.42 2.66 -22.54
CA PHE A 262 16.26 1.22 -22.79
C PHE A 262 17.18 0.74 -23.91
N LEU A 263 17.24 1.48 -25.03
CA LEU A 263 18.09 1.15 -26.16
C LEU A 263 19.57 1.24 -25.80
N LYS A 264 19.98 2.25 -25.02
CA LYS A 264 21.37 2.38 -24.56
C LYS A 264 21.81 1.18 -23.71
N VAL A 265 20.98 0.76 -22.76
CA VAL A 265 21.28 -0.41 -21.90
C VAL A 265 21.30 -1.68 -22.73
N SER A 266 20.32 -1.88 -23.61
CA SER A 266 20.24 -3.05 -24.47
C SER A 266 21.46 -3.18 -25.40
N LEU A 267 21.93 -2.07 -25.98
CA LEU A 267 23.12 -2.04 -26.83
C LEU A 267 24.41 -2.34 -26.05
N ILE A 268 24.52 -1.86 -24.81
CA ILE A 268 25.67 -2.16 -23.93
C ILE A 268 25.71 -3.65 -23.58
N CYS A 269 24.58 -4.30 -23.36
CA CYS A 269 24.53 -5.73 -23.01
C CYS A 269 24.85 -6.68 -24.19
N ILE A 270 24.83 -6.18 -25.43
CA ILE A 270 25.13 -6.95 -26.65
C ILE A 270 26.61 -6.84 -27.04
N ALA A 271 27.32 -5.82 -26.54
CA ALA A 271 28.75 -5.55 -26.81
C ALA A 271 29.68 -6.24 -25.81
#